data_AF-A0A924JC00-F1
#
_entry.id   AF-A0A924JC00-F1
#
_cell.length_a   1.000
_cell.length_b   1.000
_cell.length_c   1.000
_cell.angle_alpha   90.00
_cell.angle_beta   90.00
_cell.angle_gamma   90.00
#
_symmetry.space_group_name_H-M   'P 1'
#
loop_
_entity.id
_entity.type
_entity.pdbx_description
1 polymer ?
#
loop_
_entity_poly.entity_id
_entity_poly.type
_entity_poly.pdbx_seq_one_letter_code
_entity_poly.pdbx_strand_id
1 'polypeptide(L)'
;MVIQYCSDLHLEFADNARYVSDHPIEPVGEVLILAGDITTLSLLDAHRAGPPFFKMLSKQFKRVFWICGNHEFYQSWDASVLDKPLYQAILPNVFLLNN
;
A
#
# COMPACT_ATOMS: atom_id res chain seq x y z
N MET A 1 17.14 8.86 11.51
CA MET A 1 15.92 8.59 10.70
C MET A 1 15.68 7.10 10.75
N VAL A 2 14.49 6.66 11.17
CA VAL A 2 14.11 5.24 11.23
C VAL A 2 13.11 4.96 10.12
N ILE A 3 13.36 3.90 9.35
CA ILE A 3 12.49 3.39 8.30
C ILE A 3 11.92 2.06 8.76
N GLN A 4 10.59 1.93 8.75
CA GLN A 4 9.85 0.70 8.99
C GLN A 4 9.44 0.10 7.65
N TYR A 5 9.31 -1.22 7.58
CA TYR A 5 8.83 -1.89 6.38
C TYR A 5 7.98 -3.11 6.71
N CYS A 6 7.09 -3.46 5.79
CA CYS A 6 6.36 -4.74 5.76
C CYS A 6 5.96 -5.06 4.31
N SER A 7 5.55 -6.30 4.05
CA SER A 7 5.08 -6.81 2.76
C SER A 7 4.04 -7.90 2.97
N ASP A 8 3.45 -8.42 1.89
CA ASP A 8 2.65 -9.65 1.89
C ASP A 8 1.45 -9.60 2.86
N LEU A 9 0.80 -8.43 2.97
CA LEU A 9 -0.39 -8.27 3.82
C LEU A 9 -1.62 -8.92 3.19
N HIS A 10 -1.69 -8.96 1.86
CA HIS A 10 -2.80 -9.50 1.08
C HIS A 10 -4.20 -9.12 1.59
N LEU A 11 -4.46 -7.81 1.69
CA LEU A 11 -5.72 -7.26 2.21
C LEU A 11 -6.92 -7.54 1.29
N GLU A 12 -6.72 -8.14 0.12
CA GLU A 12 -7.77 -8.74 -0.69
C GLU A 12 -8.43 -9.96 -0.01
N PHE A 13 -7.74 -10.61 0.93
CA PHE A 13 -8.32 -11.67 1.74
C PHE A 13 -8.96 -11.10 3.02
N ALA A 14 -10.24 -11.40 3.23
CA ALA A 14 -11.02 -10.84 4.33
C ALA A 14 -10.43 -11.15 5.72
N ASP A 15 -9.86 -12.35 5.91
CA ASP A 15 -9.25 -12.74 7.18
C ASP A 15 -7.97 -11.93 7.48
N ASN A 16 -7.15 -11.68 6.46
CA ASN A 16 -5.96 -10.84 6.59
C ASN A 16 -6.33 -9.37 6.86
N ALA A 17 -7.31 -8.85 6.10
CA ALA A 17 -7.81 -7.49 6.32
C ALA A 17 -8.36 -7.30 7.74
N ARG A 18 -9.08 -8.30 8.26
CA ARG A 18 -9.56 -8.31 9.65
C ARG A 18 -8.40 -8.36 10.63
N TYR A 19 -7.43 -9.24 10.43
CA TYR A 19 -6.26 -9.35 11.30
C TYR A 19 -5.50 -8.02 11.42
N VAL A 20 -5.24 -7.36 10.30
CA VAL A 20 -4.55 -6.05 10.25
C VAL A 20 -5.41 -4.93 10.86
N SER A 21 -6.74 -5.01 10.76
CA SER A 21 -7.64 -4.09 11.44
C SER A 21 -7.61 -4.25 12.96
N ASP A 22 -7.56 -5.50 13.44
CA ASP A 22 -7.53 -5.81 14.88
C ASP A 22 -6.12 -5.59 15.48
N HIS A 23 -5.08 -5.69 14.66
CA HIS A 23 -3.67 -5.53 15.04
C HIS A 23 -2.98 -4.52 14.09
N PRO A 24 -3.28 -3.22 14.22
CA PRO A 24 -2.75 -2.20 13.32
C PRO A 24 -1.24 -2.09 13.44
N ILE A 25 -0.59 -1.69 12.34
CA ILE A 25 0.86 -1.44 12.31
C ILE A 25 1.18 -0.30 13.28
N GLU A 26 1.97 -0.60 14.31
CA GLU A 26 2.46 0.40 15.25
C GLU A 26 3.66 1.14 14.64
N PRO A 27 3.62 2.49 14.59
CA PRO A 27 4.71 3.27 14.00
C PRO A 27 5.94 3.28 14.92
N VAL A 28 7.05 2.71 14.43
CA VAL A 28 8.37 2.78 15.11
C VAL A 28 9.35 3.72 14.41
N GLY A 29 8.94 4.30 13.28
CA GLY A 29 9.72 5.21 12.45
C GLY A 29 8.86 6.25 11.75
N GLU A 30 9.53 7.19 11.07
CA GLU A 30 8.85 8.29 10.37
C GLU A 30 8.37 7.89 8.98
N VAL A 31 9.00 6.86 8.39
CA VAL A 31 8.73 6.37 7.03
C VAL A 31 8.32 4.90 7.10
N LEU A 32 7.27 4.54 6.38
CA LEU A 32 6.87 3.15 6.14
C LEU A 32 7.08 2.79 4.67
N ILE A 33 7.69 1.63 4.42
CA ILE A 33 7.76 1.01 3.10
C ILE A 33 6.84 -0.22 3.09
N LEU A 34 5.87 -0.21 2.18
CA LEU A 34 5.03 -1.35 1.86
C LEU A 34 5.64 -2.04 0.62
N ALA A 35 6.35 -3.15 0.83
CA ALA A 35 7.22 -3.78 -0.16
C ALA A 35 6.54 -4.91 -0.95
N GLY A 36 5.35 -4.63 -1.49
CA GLY A 36 4.60 -5.55 -2.36
C GLY A 36 3.55 -6.40 -1.65
N ASP A 37 2.61 -6.90 -2.45
CA ASP A 37 1.54 -7.81 -2.07
C ASP A 37 0.70 -7.30 -0.89
N ILE A 38 0.33 -6.02 -0.96
CA ILE A 38 -0.48 -5.37 0.07
C ILE A 38 -1.96 -5.54 -0.21
N THR A 39 -2.37 -5.28 -1.45
CA THR A 39 -3.74 -5.45 -1.94
C THR A 39 -3.74 -5.32 -3.46
N THR A 40 -4.84 -5.66 -4.14
CA THR A 40 -4.94 -5.45 -5.58
C THR A 40 -5.16 -3.98 -5.94
N LEU A 41 -4.63 -3.53 -7.08
CA LEU A 41 -4.90 -2.17 -7.58
C LEU A 41 -6.37 -1.99 -8.00
N SER A 42 -7.08 -3.09 -8.29
CA SER A 42 -8.51 -3.04 -8.59
C SER A 42 -9.34 -2.69 -7.36
N LEU A 43 -8.95 -3.15 -6.17
CA LEU A 43 -9.55 -2.74 -4.90
C LEU A 43 -9.24 -1.28 -4.54
N LEU A 44 -8.04 -0.80 -4.89
CA LEU A 44 -7.70 0.61 -4.77
C LEU A 44 -8.62 1.49 -5.63
N ASP A 45 -8.81 1.12 -6.91
CA ASP A 45 -9.65 1.86 -7.86
C ASP A 45 -11.13 1.84 -7.49
N ALA A 46 -11.63 0.74 -6.93
CA ALA A 46 -13.01 0.61 -6.44
C ALA A 46 -13.36 1.61 -5.32
N HIS A 47 -12.36 2.21 -4.66
CA HIS A 47 -12.53 3.12 -3.52
C HIS A 47 -11.76 4.43 -3.69
N ARG A 48 -12.16 5.25 -4.67
CA ARG A 48 -11.62 6.61 -4.93
C ARG A 48 -11.91 7.63 -3.81
N ALA A 49 -11.28 7.40 -2.67
CA ALA A 49 -10.51 8.31 -1.84
C ALA A 49 -9.93 7.44 -0.72
N GLY A 50 -8.75 6.85 -0.93
CA GLY A 50 -7.91 6.15 0.05
C GLY A 50 -8.65 5.11 0.91
N PRO A 51 -8.55 3.80 0.62
CA PRO A 51 -9.03 2.74 1.50
C PRO A 51 -8.69 3.02 2.97
N PRO A 52 -9.53 2.64 3.95
CA PRO A 52 -9.32 2.94 5.37
C PRO A 52 -7.89 2.65 5.87
N PHE A 53 -7.28 1.58 5.37
CA PHE A 53 -5.88 1.22 5.62
C PHE A 53 -4.89 2.35 5.26
N PHE A 54 -4.88 2.83 4.02
CA PHE A 54 -3.96 3.90 3.60
C PHE A 54 -4.23 5.23 4.31
N LYS A 55 -5.51 5.52 4.64
CA LYS A 55 -5.86 6.70 5.45
C LYS A 55 -5.32 6.61 6.88
N MET A 56 -5.32 5.42 7.47
CA MET A 56 -4.73 5.18 8.79
C MET A 56 -3.22 5.41 8.73
N LEU A 57 -2.53 4.79 7.78
CA LEU A 57 -1.08 4.94 7.61
C LEU A 57 -0.68 6.39 7.33
N SER A 58 -1.46 7.11 6.53
CA SER A 58 -1.26 8.54 6.25
C SER A 58 -1.25 9.41 7.51
N LYS A 59 -1.98 9.01 8.56
CA LYS A 59 -2.00 9.71 9.86
C LYS A 59 -0.86 9.28 10.79
N GLN A 60 -0.36 8.04 10.64
CA GLN A 60 0.64 7.45 11.53
C GLN A 60 2.08 7.74 11.08
N PHE A 61 2.32 7.86 9.78
CA PHE A 61 3.66 8.01 9.20
C PHE A 61 3.81 9.36 8.50
N LYS A 62 5.03 9.94 8.54
CA LYS A 62 5.34 11.15 7.77
C LYS A 62 5.32 10.88 6.27
N ARG A 63 5.78 9.70 5.83
CA ARG A 63 5.66 9.22 4.45
C ARG A 63 5.42 7.72 4.39
N VAL A 64 4.64 7.28 3.43
CA VAL A 64 4.41 5.88 3.08
C VAL A 64 4.75 5.68 1.61
N PHE A 65 5.59 4.70 1.32
CA PHE A 65 5.92 4.28 -0.03
C PHE A 65 5.39 2.88 -0.25
N TRP A 66 4.59 2.68 -1.29
CA TRP A 66 4.04 1.39 -1.68
C TRP A 66 4.62 1.00 -3.03
N ILE A 67 5.34 -0.11 -3.03
CA ILE A 67 5.85 -0.77 -4.23
C ILE A 67 4.93 -1.93 -4.57
N CYS A 68 4.56 -2.08 -5.83
CA CYS A 68 3.74 -3.22 -6.27
C CYS A 68 4.52 -4.53 -6.18
N GLY A 69 3.89 -5.57 -5.64
CA GLY A 69 4.22 -6.97 -5.89
C GLY A 69 3.40 -7.50 -7.07
N ASN A 70 3.24 -8.82 -7.17
CA ASN A 70 2.45 -9.42 -8.25
C ASN A 70 0.95 -9.37 -7.98
N HIS A 71 0.52 -9.43 -6.71
CA HIS A 71 -0.90 -9.41 -6.35
C HIS A 71 -1.57 -8.08 -6.69
N GLU A 72 -0.83 -6.97 -6.68
CA GLU A 72 -1.32 -5.66 -7.14
C GLU A 72 -1.94 -5.73 -8.55
N PHE A 73 -1.43 -6.59 -9.43
CA PHE A 73 -1.86 -6.70 -10.83
C PHE A 73 -2.95 -7.77 -11.07
N TYR A 74 -3.32 -8.56 -10.07
CA TYR A 74 -4.30 -9.63 -10.27
C TYR A 74 -5.67 -9.05 -10.57
N GLN A 75 -6.22 -9.42 -11.74
CA GLN A 75 -7.51 -8.90 -12.25
C GLN A 75 -7.57 -7.36 -12.24
N SER A 76 -6.43 -6.71 -12.50
CA SER A 76 -6.29 -5.26 -12.44
C SER A 76 -5.52 -4.73 -13.64
N TRP A 77 -4.74 -3.67 -13.43
CA TRP A 77 -3.91 -3.03 -14.44
C TRP A 77 -2.95 -4.02 -15.09
N ASP A 78 -2.54 -3.70 -16.31
CA ASP A 78 -1.47 -4.44 -16.99
C ASP A 78 -0.11 -4.06 -16.37
N ALA A 79 0.73 -5.05 -16.08
CA ALA A 79 2.04 -4.85 -15.46
C ALA A 79 3.01 -4.03 -16.34
N SER A 80 2.74 -3.89 -17.64
CA SER A 80 3.47 -2.99 -18.55
C SER A 80 3.42 -1.52 -18.12
N VAL A 81 2.54 -1.13 -17.19
CA VAL A 81 2.60 0.19 -16.55
C VAL A 81 3.95 0.43 -15.86
N LEU A 82 4.63 -0.64 -15.44
CA LEU A 82 5.94 -0.60 -14.79
C LEU A 82 7.11 -0.44 -15.78
N ASP A 83 6.87 -0.51 -17.09
CA ASP A 83 7.91 -0.26 -18.12
C ASP A 83 8.40 1.20 -18.11
N LYS A 84 7.68 2.07 -17.39
CA LYS A 84 8.05 3.46 -17.13
C LYS A 84 8.06 3.71 -15.62
N PRO A 85 8.78 4.74 -15.14
CA PRO A 85 8.68 5.17 -13.76
C PRO A 85 7.23 5.51 -13.40
N LEU A 86 6.66 4.70 -12.51
CA LEU A 86 5.40 4.89 -11.82
C LEU A 86 5.66 5.72 -10.57
N TYR A 87 4.95 6.84 -10.46
CA TYR A 87 4.90 7.63 -9.25
C TYR A 87 3.51 8.27 -9.15
N GLN A 88 2.70 7.80 -8.22
CA GLN A 88 1.34 8.25 -8.02
C GLN A 88 1.06 8.50 -6.54
N ALA A 89 0.69 9.73 -6.20
CA ALA A 89 0.18 10.04 -4.88
C ALA A 89 -1.26 9.48 -4.74
N ILE A 90 -1.45 8.52 -3.85
CA ILE A 90 -2.78 8.02 -3.47
C ILE A 90 -3.40 8.94 -2.42
N LEU A 91 -2.57 9.45 -1.52
CA LEU A 91 -2.87 10.50 -0.52
C LEU A 91 -1.67 11.47 -0.48
N PRO A 92 -1.77 12.64 0.18
CA PRO A 92 -0.69 13.64 0.18
C PRO A 92 0.70 13.13 0.63
N ASN A 93 0.74 12.07 1.44
CA ASN A 93 1.97 11.44 1.94
C ASN A 93 2.03 9.92 1.72
N VAL A 94 1.17 9.38 0.85
CA VAL A 94 1.16 7.94 0.51
C VAL A 94 1.34 7.82 -1.00
N PHE A 95 2.44 7.19 -1.41
CA PHE A 95 2.87 7.14 -2.81
C PHE A 95 2.96 5.69 -3.29
N LEU A 96 2.26 5.39 -4.38
CA LEU A 96 2.47 4.19 -5.19
C LEU A 96 3.58 4.45 -6.19
N LEU A 97 4.61 3.61 -6.23
CA LEU A 97 5.76 3.82 -7.11
C LEU A 97 6.45 2.52 -7.49
N ASN A 98 7.32 2.59 -8.50
CA ASN A 98 8.27 1.53 -8.85
C ASN A 98 9.72 2.04 -8.87
N ASN A 99 10.65 1.10 -9.06
CA ASN A 99 12.10 1.30 -9.04
C ASN A 99 12.65 1.91 -10.34
#